data_AF-A0A8S1BMW9-F1
#
_entry.id   AF-A0A8S1BMW9-F1
#
_cell.length_a   1.000
_cell.length_b   1.000
_cell.length_c   1.000
_cell.angle_alpha   90.00
_cell.angle_beta   90.00
_cell.angle_gamma   90.00
#
_symmetry.space_group_name_H-M   'P 1'
#
loop_
_entity.id
_entity.type
_entity.pdbx_description
1 polymer ?
#
loop_
_entity_poly.entity_id
_entity_poly.type
_entity_poly.pdbx_seq_one_letter_code
_entity_poly.pdbx_strand_id
1 'polypeptide(L)'
;MNATIHVASYYDCDHVPLYASIANAYSPVWRQTTAGCRMLEILKDMYGFNVSYVITVPSKPNWTSFENIKWTTTVQNTSIDMFLRPLTLQLEQLDVLTPIHKAYSSRLGFILQYENESYYRDFYRNPFTKPLWTSLCSMAILLSIIFYFLKKCEFRMIGGFECSYPYELLMVVGGYCQHIPPIEAKLISRRIAYLTFFFFAYTIYTYYTSNLLSHLVNDKDTGITLHSLAETHMEGVVADYIMMSIADYVSKNYCYLIVTD
;
A
#
# COMPACT_ATOMS: atom_id res chain seq x y z
N MET A 1 22.37 31.23 -35.06
CA MET A 1 22.95 30.18 -35.93
C MET A 1 21.79 29.42 -36.54
N ASN A 2 21.60 29.43 -37.85
CA ASN A 2 20.46 28.75 -38.50
C ASN A 2 20.77 27.27 -38.78
N ALA A 3 21.22 26.53 -37.76
CA ALA A 3 21.42 25.10 -37.89
C ALA A 3 20.08 24.38 -37.68
N THR A 4 19.74 23.47 -38.60
CA THR A 4 18.61 22.55 -38.47
C THR A 4 19.12 21.23 -37.92
N ILE A 5 18.64 20.83 -36.75
CA ILE A 5 18.97 19.58 -36.08
C ILE A 5 17.92 18.54 -36.47
N HIS A 6 18.37 17.37 -36.91
CA HIS A 6 17.51 16.22 -37.22
C HIS A 6 17.30 15.39 -35.95
N VAL A 7 16.06 15.31 -35.50
CA VAL A 7 15.73 14.72 -34.20
C VAL A 7 14.83 13.50 -34.38
N ALA A 8 15.25 12.37 -33.85
CA ALA A 8 14.46 11.15 -33.87
C ALA A 8 13.47 11.11 -32.71
N SER A 9 12.20 10.91 -33.05
CA SER A 9 11.09 10.81 -32.09
C SER A 9 9.97 9.94 -32.64
N TYR A 10 9.14 9.37 -31.77
CA TYR A 10 7.96 8.62 -32.19
C TYR A 10 6.80 9.51 -32.62
N TYR A 11 6.73 10.72 -32.05
CA TYR A 11 5.69 11.69 -32.36
C TYR A 11 6.36 13.01 -32.66
N ASP A 12 5.82 13.72 -33.64
CA ASP A 12 6.19 15.10 -33.88
C ASP A 12 5.84 15.95 -32.65
N CYS A 13 6.86 16.53 -32.03
CA CYS A 13 6.73 17.31 -30.81
C CYS A 13 5.85 18.56 -31.00
N ASP A 14 5.79 19.11 -32.22
CA ASP A 14 4.98 20.30 -32.53
C ASP A 14 3.47 19.99 -32.48
N HIS A 15 3.10 18.72 -32.68
CA HIS A 15 1.72 18.24 -32.74
C HIS A 15 1.33 17.35 -31.55
N VAL A 16 2.18 17.22 -30.52
CA VAL A 16 1.92 16.39 -29.32
C VAL A 16 0.54 16.66 -28.68
N PRO A 17 0.08 17.91 -28.50
CA PRO A 17 -1.24 18.14 -27.89
C PRO A 17 -2.41 17.50 -28.66
N LEU A 18 -2.28 17.32 -29.98
CA LEU A 18 -3.33 16.74 -30.83
C LEU A 18 -3.44 15.22 -30.66
N TYR A 19 -2.36 14.55 -30.25
CA TYR A 19 -2.32 13.11 -30.01
C TYR A 19 -2.69 12.72 -28.57
N ALA A 20 -2.95 13.72 -27.70
CA ALA A 20 -3.35 13.52 -26.31
C ALA A 20 -4.81 13.05 -26.19
N SER A 21 -5.08 11.81 -26.60
CA SER A 21 -6.33 11.11 -26.28
C SER A 21 -6.24 10.44 -24.91
N ILE A 22 -7.38 10.19 -24.26
CA ILE A 22 -7.44 9.45 -22.98
C ILE A 22 -6.76 8.07 -23.11
N ALA A 23 -6.90 7.41 -24.27
CA ALA A 23 -6.23 6.14 -24.54
C ALA A 23 -4.70 6.26 -24.58
N ASN A 24 -4.17 7.36 -25.11
CA ASN A 24 -2.73 7.59 -25.21
C ASN A 24 -2.10 8.07 -23.90
N ALA A 25 -2.87 8.73 -23.02
CA ALA A 25 -2.37 9.21 -21.71
C ALA A 25 -1.82 8.09 -20.82
N TYR A 26 -2.28 6.86 -21.05
CA TYR A 26 -1.82 5.67 -20.35
C TYR A 26 -0.63 5.00 -21.05
N SER A 27 -0.43 5.22 -22.35
CA SER A 27 0.66 4.59 -23.10
C SER A 27 2.05 5.00 -22.57
N PRO A 28 2.95 4.05 -22.27
CA PRO A 28 4.29 4.36 -21.80
C PRO A 28 5.10 5.09 -22.88
N VAL A 29 4.93 4.74 -24.16
CA VAL A 29 5.60 5.38 -25.30
C VAL A 29 5.20 6.85 -25.41
N TRP A 30 3.93 7.15 -25.16
CA TRP A 30 3.42 8.52 -25.14
C TRP A 30 4.09 9.36 -24.04
N ARG A 31 4.14 8.82 -22.82
CA ARG A 31 4.75 9.51 -21.67
C ARG A 31 6.24 9.75 -21.89
N GLN A 32 6.96 8.75 -22.39
CA GLN A 32 8.39 8.85 -22.73
C GLN A 32 8.63 9.94 -23.79
N THR A 33 7.83 9.96 -24.86
CA THR A 33 7.96 10.96 -25.93
C THR A 33 7.62 12.37 -25.44
N THR A 34 6.57 12.51 -24.63
CA THR A 34 6.17 13.81 -24.06
C THR A 34 7.29 14.40 -23.20
N ALA A 35 7.93 13.59 -22.36
CA ALA A 35 9.06 14.02 -21.53
C ALA A 35 10.25 14.48 -22.39
N GLY A 36 10.59 13.72 -23.44
CA GLY A 36 11.64 14.09 -24.40
C GLY A 36 11.33 15.40 -25.12
N CYS A 37 10.11 15.56 -25.65
CA CYS A 37 9.68 16.78 -26.34
C CYS A 37 9.77 18.02 -25.46
N ARG A 38 9.38 17.94 -24.18
CA ARG A 38 9.53 19.06 -23.24
C ARG A 38 10.99 19.45 -23.03
N MET A 39 11.89 18.47 -22.98
CA MET A 39 13.32 18.74 -22.87
C MET A 39 13.87 19.39 -24.14
N LEU A 40 13.39 18.98 -25.31
CA LEU A 40 13.76 19.60 -26.59
C LEU A 40 13.30 21.06 -26.67
N GLU A 41 12.06 21.36 -26.26
CA GLU A 41 11.54 22.74 -26.25
C GLU A 41 12.46 23.67 -25.45
N ILE A 42 12.90 23.22 -24.28
CA ILE A 42 13.83 23.97 -23.43
C ILE A 42 15.19 24.15 -24.14
N LEU A 43 15.74 23.11 -24.76
CA LEU A 43 17.00 23.21 -25.52
C LEU A 43 16.87 24.16 -26.71
N LYS A 44 15.76 24.10 -27.44
CA LYS A 44 15.45 24.97 -28.58
C LYS A 44 15.40 26.44 -28.15
N ASP A 45 14.76 26.73 -27.02
CA ASP A 45 14.68 28.08 -26.45
C ASP A 45 16.05 28.60 -25.99
N MET A 46 16.86 27.75 -25.35
CA MET A 46 18.19 28.15 -24.86
C MET A 46 19.21 28.42 -25.97
N TYR A 47 19.20 27.62 -27.05
CA TYR A 47 20.27 27.64 -28.07
C TYR A 47 19.82 28.19 -29.44
N GLY A 48 18.51 28.40 -29.65
CA GLY A 48 17.97 29.05 -30.85
C GLY A 48 18.18 28.29 -32.16
N PHE A 49 18.21 26.95 -32.12
CA PHE A 49 18.29 26.11 -33.32
C PHE A 49 16.92 25.74 -33.88
N ASN A 50 16.88 25.33 -35.15
CA ASN A 50 15.68 24.77 -35.76
C ASN A 50 15.68 23.25 -35.66
N VAL A 51 14.50 22.65 -35.58
CA VAL A 51 14.33 21.20 -35.43
C VAL A 51 13.57 20.65 -36.62
N SER A 52 13.98 19.49 -37.10
CA SER A 52 13.20 18.67 -38.02
C SER A 52 13.08 17.26 -37.45
N TYR A 53 11.86 16.72 -37.48
CA TYR A 53 11.58 15.42 -36.85
C TYR A 53 11.69 14.29 -37.86
N VAL A 54 12.44 13.25 -37.50
CA VAL A 54 12.47 11.98 -38.21
C VAL A 54 11.60 11.01 -37.41
N ILE A 55 10.39 10.73 -37.90
CA ILE A 55 9.41 9.88 -37.24
C ILE A 55 9.79 8.41 -37.47
N THR A 56 10.02 7.66 -36.39
CA THR A 56 10.53 6.28 -36.44
C THR A 56 9.46 5.20 -36.21
N VAL A 57 8.17 5.56 -36.21
CA VAL A 57 7.10 4.60 -35.90
C VAL A 57 6.96 3.57 -37.03
N PRO A 58 7.06 2.26 -36.76
CA PRO A 58 6.70 1.25 -37.74
C PRO A 58 5.18 1.26 -37.97
N SER A 59 4.75 1.11 -39.23
CA SER A 59 3.35 1.18 -39.69
C SER A 59 2.41 0.12 -39.09
N LYS A 60 2.91 -0.79 -38.24
CA LYS A 60 2.12 -1.71 -37.42
C LYS A 60 2.74 -1.80 -36.02
N PRO A 61 1.97 -1.57 -34.95
CA PRO A 61 2.46 -1.76 -33.59
C PRO A 61 2.47 -3.26 -33.25
N ASN A 62 3.47 -3.99 -33.73
CA ASN A 62 3.80 -5.28 -33.15
C ASN A 62 4.66 -5.00 -31.91
N TRP A 63 4.04 -5.02 -30.73
CA TRP A 63 4.66 -4.73 -29.42
C TRP A 63 5.98 -5.50 -29.20
N THR A 64 6.11 -6.69 -29.78
CA THR A 64 7.31 -7.56 -29.74
C THR A 64 8.43 -7.18 -30.73
N SER A 65 8.18 -6.29 -31.70
CA SER A 65 9.20 -5.79 -32.63
C SER A 65 9.67 -4.36 -32.31
N PHE A 66 9.13 -3.72 -31.25
CA PHE A 66 9.57 -2.38 -30.83
C PHE A 66 10.98 -2.37 -30.22
N GLU A 67 11.41 -3.50 -29.64
CA GLU A 67 12.78 -3.68 -29.12
C GLU A 67 13.80 -4.02 -30.22
N ASN A 68 13.33 -4.62 -31.33
CA ASN A 68 14.19 -5.08 -32.41
C ASN A 68 14.41 -4.05 -33.53
N ILE A 69 13.91 -2.82 -33.38
CA ILE A 69 14.48 -1.72 -34.16
C ILE A 69 15.89 -1.57 -33.61
N LYS A 70 16.85 -2.17 -34.33
CA LYS A 70 18.29 -1.97 -34.12
C LYS A 70 18.54 -0.48 -34.34
N TRP A 71 18.35 0.34 -33.31
CA TRP A 71 18.51 1.79 -33.39
C TRP A 71 19.89 2.12 -33.91
N THR A 72 20.88 1.31 -33.54
CA THR A 72 22.24 1.34 -34.07
C THR A 72 22.29 1.37 -35.60
N THR A 73 21.48 0.57 -36.32
CA THR A 73 21.48 0.60 -37.78
C THR A 73 20.73 1.79 -38.36
N THR A 74 19.75 2.34 -37.64
CA THR A 74 19.00 3.52 -38.09
C THR A 74 19.81 4.79 -37.85
N VAL A 75 20.47 4.93 -36.70
CA VAL A 75 21.43 6.02 -36.38
C VAL A 75 22.61 5.99 -37.35
N GLN A 76 23.13 4.81 -37.67
CA GLN A 76 24.26 4.69 -38.60
C GLN A 76 23.85 4.96 -40.06
N ASN A 77 22.61 4.64 -40.45
CA ASN A 77 22.14 4.83 -41.83
C ASN A 77 21.42 6.16 -42.08
N THR A 78 21.02 6.89 -41.04
CA THR A 78 20.34 8.18 -41.15
C THR A 78 21.08 9.25 -40.36
N SER A 79 21.19 10.45 -40.92
CA SER A 79 21.82 11.61 -40.30
C SER A 79 20.97 12.17 -39.15
N ILE A 80 20.78 11.39 -38.09
CA ILE A 80 20.08 11.82 -36.87
C ILE A 80 21.11 12.43 -35.92
N ASP A 81 20.84 13.66 -35.50
CA ASP A 81 21.72 14.41 -34.60
C ASP A 81 21.35 14.19 -33.11
N MET A 82 20.07 13.95 -32.81
CA MET A 82 19.58 13.82 -31.42
C MET A 82 18.42 12.83 -31.28
N PHE A 83 18.34 12.18 -30.12
CA PHE A 83 17.24 11.28 -29.73
C PHE A 83 16.43 11.83 -28.57
N LEU A 84 15.10 11.77 -28.66
CA LEU A 84 14.16 12.28 -27.65
C LEU A 84 13.44 11.17 -26.88
N ARG A 85 14.21 10.22 -26.36
CA ARG A 85 13.68 9.16 -25.51
C ARG A 85 14.53 9.02 -24.25
N PRO A 86 13.92 8.83 -23.07
CA PRO A 86 14.66 8.30 -21.94
C PRO A 86 15.23 6.93 -22.32
N LEU A 87 16.54 6.79 -22.20
CA LEU A 87 17.28 5.58 -22.51
C LEU A 87 18.26 5.31 -21.39
N THR A 88 18.26 4.08 -20.88
CA THR A 88 19.30 3.58 -20.01
C THR A 88 20.51 3.25 -20.86
N LEU A 89 21.57 4.01 -20.59
CA LEU A 89 22.82 3.89 -21.32
C LEU A 89 23.49 2.55 -21.03
N GLN A 90 23.50 1.67 -22.02
CA GLN A 90 24.23 0.40 -21.97
C GLN A 90 25.61 0.54 -22.61
N LEU A 91 26.55 -0.31 -22.22
CA LEU A 91 27.94 -0.24 -22.71
C LEU A 91 28.01 -0.40 -24.25
N GLU A 92 27.16 -1.26 -24.82
CA GLU A 92 27.10 -1.51 -26.27
C GLU A 92 26.61 -0.31 -27.08
N GLN A 93 25.94 0.65 -26.44
CA GLN A 93 25.38 1.83 -27.10
C GLN A 93 26.38 3.00 -27.15
N LEU A 94 27.43 2.97 -26.31
CA LEU A 94 28.47 4.01 -26.27
C LEU A 94 29.31 4.07 -27.54
N ASP A 95 29.35 2.98 -28.32
CA ASP A 95 30.07 2.93 -29.60
C ASP A 95 29.36 3.74 -30.70
N VAL A 96 28.07 4.04 -30.53
CA VAL A 96 27.23 4.73 -31.52
C VAL A 96 26.66 6.04 -31.00
N LEU A 97 26.38 6.12 -29.70
CA LEU A 97 25.77 7.29 -29.05
C LEU A 97 26.77 7.99 -28.16
N THR A 98 26.86 9.31 -28.31
CA THR A 98 27.66 10.17 -27.43
C THR A 98 26.75 10.81 -26.39
N PRO A 99 26.74 10.34 -25.13
CA PRO A 99 25.89 10.93 -24.10
C PRO A 99 26.39 12.33 -23.76
N ILE A 100 25.52 13.33 -23.86
CA ILE A 100 25.83 14.72 -23.54
C ILE A 100 25.71 14.94 -22.04
N HIS A 101 24.58 14.53 -21.45
CA HIS A 101 24.28 14.75 -20.05
C HIS A 101 23.28 13.74 -19.51
N LYS A 102 23.43 13.36 -18.24
CA LYS A 102 22.49 12.50 -17.53
C LYS A 102 21.33 13.34 -17.00
N ALA A 103 20.18 13.29 -17.67
CA ALA A 103 18.98 14.05 -17.26
C ALA A 103 18.33 13.50 -15.98
N TYR A 104 18.36 12.18 -15.77
CA TYR A 104 17.74 11.53 -14.61
C TYR A 104 18.60 10.37 -14.09
N SER A 105 18.56 10.13 -12.78
CA SER A 105 19.18 8.95 -12.16
C SER A 105 18.10 8.06 -11.57
N SER A 106 17.74 6.99 -12.30
CA SER A 106 16.91 5.93 -11.75
C SER A 106 17.74 5.01 -10.84
N ARG A 107 17.06 4.35 -9.91
CA ARG A 107 17.56 3.20 -9.15
C ARG A 107 16.58 2.07 -9.36
N LEU A 108 17.10 0.84 -9.43
CA LEU A 108 16.24 -0.35 -9.47
C LEU A 108 15.48 -0.47 -8.15
N GLY A 109 14.20 -0.81 -8.26
CA GLY A 109 13.30 -0.93 -7.13
C GLY A 109 12.27 -2.02 -7.37
N PHE A 110 11.65 -2.46 -6.29
CA PHE A 110 10.59 -3.46 -6.30
C PHE A 110 9.25 -2.78 -6.04
N ILE A 111 8.23 -3.18 -6.79
CA ILE A 111 6.84 -2.87 -6.45
C ILE A 111 6.21 -4.15 -5.92
N LEU A 112 5.74 -4.06 -4.68
CA LEU A 112 5.07 -5.14 -3.99
C LEU A 112 3.58 -4.83 -3.92
N GLN A 113 2.75 -5.79 -4.32
CA GLN A 113 1.31 -5.72 -4.06
C GLN A 113 1.03 -6.31 -2.67
N TYR A 114 0.42 -5.51 -1.79
CA TYR A 114 0.08 -5.94 -0.43
C TYR A 114 -1.32 -6.53 -0.39
N GLU A 115 -1.45 -7.80 0.02
CA GLU A 115 -2.74 -8.48 0.19
C GLU A 115 -3.21 -8.33 1.65
N ASN A 116 -4.33 -7.62 1.87
CA ASN A 116 -4.70 -7.05 3.17
C ASN A 116 -5.90 -7.73 3.86
N GLU A 117 -6.34 -8.89 3.39
CA GLU A 117 -7.66 -9.44 3.76
C GLU A 117 -7.73 -10.01 5.20
N SER A 118 -6.61 -10.47 5.78
CA SER A 118 -6.62 -11.14 7.10
C SER A 118 -6.25 -10.23 8.29
N TYR A 119 -5.76 -9.01 8.03
CA TYR A 119 -5.18 -8.12 9.05
C TYR A 119 -6.20 -7.70 10.12
N TYR A 120 -7.45 -7.42 9.73
CA TYR A 120 -8.45 -6.83 10.63
C TYR A 120 -8.88 -7.74 11.79
N ARG A 121 -8.89 -9.07 11.61
CA ARG A 121 -9.38 -9.99 12.65
C ARG A 121 -8.39 -10.13 13.80
N ASP A 122 -7.11 -10.20 13.47
CA ASP A 122 -6.05 -10.35 14.47
C ASP A 122 -5.74 -9.01 15.15
N PHE A 123 -5.98 -7.89 14.47
CA PHE A 123 -5.80 -6.53 14.99
C PHE A 123 -6.49 -6.30 16.35
N TYR A 124 -7.77 -6.65 16.49
CA TYR A 124 -8.52 -6.40 17.74
C TYR A 124 -8.17 -7.34 18.90
N ARG A 125 -7.50 -8.46 18.61
CA ARG A 125 -7.05 -9.43 19.62
C ARG A 125 -5.67 -9.08 20.18
N ASN A 126 -4.83 -8.44 19.37
CA ASN A 126 -3.45 -8.08 19.68
C ASN A 126 -3.21 -7.11 20.85
N PRO A 127 -4.14 -6.21 21.26
CA PRO A 127 -3.88 -5.25 22.34
C PRO A 127 -3.60 -5.90 23.70
N PHE A 128 -4.03 -7.15 23.87
CA PHE A 128 -3.79 -7.96 25.07
C PHE A 128 -3.14 -9.29 24.70
N THR A 129 -2.24 -9.74 25.57
CA THR A 129 -1.59 -11.04 25.42
C THR A 129 -2.60 -12.17 25.63
N LYS A 130 -2.39 -13.31 24.98
CA LYS A 130 -3.20 -14.52 25.18
C LYS A 130 -3.42 -14.89 26.65
N PRO A 131 -2.41 -14.87 27.55
CA PRO A 131 -2.62 -15.16 28.97
C PRO A 131 -3.48 -14.12 29.70
N LEU A 132 -3.45 -12.85 29.27
CA LEU A 132 -4.31 -11.82 29.86
C LEU A 132 -5.78 -12.04 29.48
N TRP A 133 -6.05 -12.39 28.22
CA TRP A 133 -7.40 -12.77 27.78
C TRP A 133 -7.95 -13.96 28.57
N THR A 134 -7.16 -15.00 28.79
CA THR A 134 -7.59 -16.16 29.59
C THR A 134 -7.81 -15.78 31.05
N SER A 135 -6.98 -14.89 31.60
CA SER A 135 -7.16 -14.35 32.96
C SER A 135 -8.46 -13.54 33.09
N LEU A 136 -8.76 -12.65 32.14
CA LEU A 136 -9.99 -11.85 32.13
C LEU A 136 -11.25 -12.72 32.04
N CYS A 137 -11.25 -13.74 31.17
CA CYS A 137 -12.34 -14.71 31.09
C CYS A 137 -12.52 -15.48 32.40
N SER A 138 -11.42 -15.93 33.01
CA SER A 138 -11.46 -16.61 34.31
C SER A 138 -12.03 -15.72 35.42
N MET A 139 -11.58 -14.45 35.48
CA MET A 139 -12.08 -13.46 36.43
C MET A 139 -13.55 -13.14 36.20
N ALA A 140 -14.02 -13.08 34.95
CA ALA A 140 -15.43 -12.86 34.64
C ALA A 140 -16.33 -13.97 35.21
N ILE A 141 -15.91 -15.23 35.04
CA ILE A 141 -16.64 -16.39 35.59
C ILE A 141 -16.63 -16.35 37.12
N LEU A 142 -15.47 -16.08 37.73
CA LEU A 142 -15.34 -16.00 39.18
C LEU A 142 -16.21 -14.87 39.78
N LEU A 143 -16.21 -13.69 39.16
CA LEU A 143 -17.04 -12.56 39.59
C LEU A 143 -18.54 -12.87 39.46
N SER A 144 -18.95 -13.55 38.39
CA SER A 144 -20.33 -14.00 38.21
C SER A 144 -20.77 -14.93 39.35
N ILE A 145 -19.90 -15.87 39.76
CA ILE A 145 -20.16 -16.78 40.89
C ILE A 145 -20.25 -16.00 42.21
N ILE A 146 -19.35 -15.04 42.45
CA ILE A 146 -19.38 -14.21 43.65
C ILE A 146 -20.66 -13.37 43.72
N PHE A 147 -21.04 -12.71 42.63
CA PHE A 147 -22.27 -11.91 42.58
C PHE A 147 -23.52 -12.76 42.76
N TYR A 148 -23.55 -13.95 42.17
CA TYR A 148 -24.61 -14.91 42.42
C TYR A 148 -24.68 -15.32 43.90
N PHE A 149 -23.54 -15.57 44.55
CA PHE A 149 -23.51 -15.90 45.97
C PHE A 149 -23.99 -14.73 46.84
N LEU A 150 -23.51 -13.50 46.57
CA LEU A 150 -23.93 -12.30 47.29
C LEU A 150 -25.43 -12.06 47.15
N LYS A 151 -25.99 -12.24 45.95
CA LYS A 151 -27.43 -12.15 45.70
C LYS A 151 -28.21 -13.25 46.42
N LYS A 152 -27.70 -14.48 46.44
CA LYS A 152 -28.30 -15.60 47.19
C LYS A 152 -28.31 -15.34 48.70
N CYS A 153 -27.23 -14.76 49.24
CA CYS A 153 -27.15 -14.33 50.64
C CYS A 153 -28.15 -13.21 50.94
N GLU A 154 -28.26 -12.22 50.06
CA GLU A 154 -29.23 -11.13 50.18
C GLU A 154 -30.68 -11.65 50.18
N PHE A 155 -31.00 -12.56 49.25
CA PHE A 155 -32.30 -13.22 49.17
C PHE A 155 -32.64 -13.95 50.47
N ARG A 156 -31.68 -14.67 51.06
CA ARG A 156 -31.88 -15.39 52.32
C ARG A 156 -32.11 -14.46 53.52
N MET A 157 -31.54 -13.26 53.53
CA MET A 157 -31.63 -12.34 54.66
C MET A 157 -32.84 -11.39 54.59
N ILE A 158 -33.13 -10.82 53.42
CA ILE A 158 -34.13 -9.74 53.28
C ILE A 158 -35.43 -10.25 52.61
N GLY A 159 -35.37 -11.37 51.90
CA GLY A 159 -36.43 -11.78 50.98
C GLY A 159 -36.48 -10.90 49.73
N GLY A 160 -36.89 -11.47 48.60
CA GLY A 160 -36.94 -10.77 47.32
C GLY A 160 -37.43 -11.66 46.18
N PHE A 161 -37.45 -11.13 44.95
CA PHE A 161 -37.79 -11.89 43.74
C PHE A 161 -36.53 -12.35 42.99
N GLU A 162 -36.67 -13.52 42.36
CA GLU A 162 -35.81 -14.16 41.34
C GLU A 162 -34.28 -14.12 41.52
N CYS A 163 -33.72 -15.29 41.86
CA CYS A 163 -32.28 -15.54 41.85
C CYS A 163 -31.88 -16.27 40.57
N SER A 164 -31.52 -15.51 39.53
CA SER A 164 -31.07 -16.07 38.25
C SER A 164 -29.57 -15.85 38.07
N TYR A 165 -28.79 -16.95 37.99
CA TYR A 165 -27.36 -16.90 37.67
C TYR A 165 -27.07 -16.26 36.30
N PRO A 166 -27.81 -16.55 35.22
CA PRO A 166 -27.65 -15.88 33.92
C PRO A 166 -27.71 -14.34 33.99
N TYR A 167 -28.52 -13.79 34.89
CA TYR A 167 -28.61 -12.33 35.06
C TYR A 167 -27.31 -11.75 35.63
N GLU A 168 -26.68 -12.43 36.60
CA GLU A 168 -25.40 -11.99 37.17
C GLU A 168 -24.25 -12.18 36.17
N LEU A 169 -24.31 -13.19 35.31
CA LEU A 169 -23.36 -13.34 34.20
C LEU A 169 -23.52 -12.20 33.20
N LEU A 170 -24.75 -11.87 32.81
CA LEU A 170 -25.05 -10.75 31.92
C LEU A 170 -24.57 -9.42 32.51
N MET A 171 -24.72 -9.23 33.81
CA MET A 171 -24.18 -8.09 34.56
C MET A 171 -22.66 -7.95 34.41
N VAL A 172 -21.91 -9.04 34.55
CA VAL A 172 -20.45 -9.03 34.41
C VAL A 172 -20.03 -8.76 32.96
N VAL A 173 -20.67 -9.42 31.99
CA VAL A 173 -20.41 -9.18 30.56
C VAL A 173 -20.75 -7.73 30.20
N GLY A 174 -21.91 -7.25 30.64
CA GLY A 174 -22.35 -5.87 30.49
C GLY A 174 -21.38 -4.87 31.11
N GLY A 175 -20.79 -5.18 32.27
CA GLY A 175 -19.75 -4.38 32.89
C GLY A 175 -18.50 -4.20 32.03
N TYR A 176 -17.99 -5.27 31.42
CA TYR A 176 -16.88 -5.19 30.46
C TYR A 176 -17.26 -4.41 29.19
N CYS A 177 -18.51 -4.55 28.74
CA CYS A 177 -19.06 -3.83 27.59
C CYS A 177 -19.52 -2.40 27.92
N GLN A 178 -19.36 -1.94 29.17
CA GLN A 178 -19.88 -0.66 29.69
C GLN A 178 -21.40 -0.48 29.57
N HIS A 179 -22.14 -1.56 29.33
CA HIS A 179 -23.59 -1.58 29.23
C HIS A 179 -24.17 -2.44 30.35
N ILE A 180 -24.31 -1.84 31.52
CA ILE A 180 -24.75 -2.53 32.72
C ILE A 180 -26.28 -2.42 32.85
N PRO A 181 -27.01 -3.54 32.99
CA PRO A 181 -28.46 -3.51 33.20
C PRO A 181 -28.81 -2.93 34.59
N PRO A 182 -30.07 -2.51 34.82
CA PRO A 182 -30.46 -1.87 36.08
C PRO A 182 -30.17 -2.76 37.30
N ILE A 183 -29.59 -2.15 38.34
CA ILE A 183 -29.14 -2.86 39.54
C ILE A 183 -30.01 -2.49 40.74
N GLU A 184 -30.68 -3.49 41.30
CA GLU A 184 -31.46 -3.33 42.53
C GLU A 184 -30.72 -3.96 43.72
N ALA A 185 -29.69 -3.28 44.24
CA ALA A 185 -28.94 -3.76 45.42
C ALA A 185 -29.46 -3.12 46.72
N LYS A 186 -29.98 -3.93 47.64
CA LYS A 186 -30.48 -3.47 48.95
C LYS A 186 -29.37 -3.52 50.00
N LEU A 187 -28.52 -4.55 49.97
CA LEU A 187 -27.38 -4.69 50.88
C LEU A 187 -26.17 -3.82 50.49
N ILE A 188 -25.55 -3.20 51.50
CA ILE A 188 -24.32 -2.39 51.37
C ILE A 188 -23.16 -3.23 50.83
N SER A 189 -23.03 -4.49 51.26
CA SER A 189 -21.98 -5.41 50.80
C SER A 189 -22.02 -5.62 49.28
N ARG A 190 -23.22 -5.81 48.71
CA ARG A 190 -23.40 -5.98 47.25
C ARG A 190 -23.10 -4.69 46.48
N ARG A 191 -23.49 -3.53 47.04
CA ARG A 191 -23.17 -2.21 46.46
C ARG A 191 -21.66 -1.98 46.37
N ILE A 192 -20.92 -2.26 47.44
CA ILE A 192 -19.46 -2.15 47.46
C ILE A 192 -18.84 -3.11 46.44
N ALA A 193 -19.31 -4.35 46.35
CA ALA A 193 -18.81 -5.33 45.40
C ALA A 193 -18.99 -4.88 43.93
N TYR A 194 -20.16 -4.34 43.57
CA TYR A 194 -20.38 -3.79 42.23
C TYR A 194 -19.53 -2.55 41.96
N LEU A 195 -19.38 -1.65 42.95
CA LEU A 195 -18.54 -0.46 42.80
C LEU A 195 -17.08 -0.83 42.52
N THR A 196 -16.52 -1.78 43.27
CA THR A 196 -15.16 -2.28 43.03
C THR A 196 -15.02 -2.93 41.66
N PHE A 197 -16.02 -3.70 41.23
CA PHE A 197 -16.05 -4.28 39.90
C PHE A 197 -16.09 -3.22 38.79
N PHE A 198 -16.83 -2.12 38.97
CA PHE A 198 -16.84 -1.04 38.01
C PHE A 198 -15.49 -0.37 37.85
N PHE A 199 -14.80 -0.08 38.96
CA PHE A 199 -13.43 0.46 38.89
C PHE A 199 -12.49 -0.51 38.17
N PHE A 200 -12.61 -1.80 38.44
CA PHE A 200 -11.82 -2.83 37.76
C PHE A 200 -12.11 -2.87 36.25
N ALA A 201 -13.38 -2.99 35.85
CA ALA A 201 -13.79 -3.04 34.45
C ALA A 201 -13.41 -1.76 33.68
N TYR A 202 -13.59 -0.60 34.31
CA TYR A 202 -13.19 0.70 33.74
C TYR A 202 -11.68 0.78 33.51
N THR A 203 -10.88 0.29 34.46
CA THR A 203 -9.42 0.24 34.33
C THR A 203 -9.00 -0.65 33.15
N ILE A 204 -9.55 -1.87 33.07
CA ILE A 204 -9.27 -2.78 31.95
C ILE A 204 -9.67 -2.16 30.61
N TYR A 205 -10.85 -1.54 30.53
CA TYR A 205 -11.30 -0.88 29.31
C TYR A 205 -10.34 0.24 28.88
N THR A 206 -9.92 1.09 29.82
CA THR A 206 -9.00 2.21 29.54
C THR A 206 -7.66 1.70 29.00
N TYR A 207 -7.09 0.67 29.62
CA TYR A 207 -5.86 0.04 29.13
C TYR A 207 -6.05 -0.61 27.76
N TYR A 208 -7.16 -1.30 27.54
CA TYR A 208 -7.48 -1.92 26.24
C TYR A 208 -7.52 -0.86 25.14
N THR A 209 -8.27 0.22 25.34
CA THR A 209 -8.39 1.30 24.35
C THR A 209 -7.07 2.01 24.11
N SER A 210 -6.26 2.23 25.14
CA SER A 210 -4.94 2.85 25.01
C SER A 210 -3.98 1.98 24.20
N ASN A 211 -3.96 0.67 24.46
CA ASN A 211 -3.11 -0.27 23.71
C ASN A 211 -3.60 -0.43 22.28
N LEU A 212 -4.91 -0.53 22.05
CA LEU A 212 -5.50 -0.59 20.71
C LEU A 212 -5.12 0.65 19.90
N LEU A 213 -5.26 1.84 20.49
CA LEU A 213 -4.88 3.09 19.83
C LEU A 213 -3.37 3.14 19.55
N SER A 214 -2.53 2.71 20.51
CA SER A 214 -1.09 2.63 20.29
C SER A 214 -0.73 1.67 19.16
N HIS A 215 -1.43 0.54 19.01
CA HIS A 215 -1.24 -0.38 17.90
C HIS A 215 -1.71 0.19 16.57
N LEU A 216 -2.79 0.98 16.56
CA LEU A 216 -3.29 1.66 15.37
C LEU A 216 -2.32 2.74 14.88
N VAL A 217 -1.72 3.50 15.81
CA VAL A 217 -0.79 4.59 15.48
C VAL A 217 0.60 4.05 15.17
N ASN A 218 1.02 2.99 15.85
CA ASN A 218 2.31 2.32 15.64
C ASN A 218 2.15 1.13 14.70
N ASP A 219 1.31 1.25 13.67
CA ASP A 219 1.21 0.24 12.63
C ASP A 219 2.61 0.13 12.00
N LYS A 220 3.36 -0.86 12.49
CA LYS A 220 4.73 -1.04 12.08
C LYS A 220 4.66 -1.57 10.68
N ASP A 221 5.02 -0.72 9.72
CA ASP A 221 5.56 -1.17 8.45
C ASP A 221 6.72 -2.11 8.77
N THR A 222 6.42 -3.40 8.89
CA THR A 222 7.44 -4.45 8.87
C THR A 222 7.94 -4.45 7.44
N GLY A 223 8.83 -3.51 7.13
CA GLY A 223 9.42 -3.36 5.82
C GLY A 223 9.97 -4.70 5.38
N ILE A 224 9.48 -5.20 4.24
CA ILE A 224 9.98 -6.45 3.66
C ILE A 224 11.41 -6.17 3.20
N THR A 225 12.36 -6.83 3.86
CA THR A 225 13.76 -6.80 3.45
C THR A 225 13.96 -7.64 2.19
N LEU A 226 15.02 -7.34 1.41
CA LEU A 226 15.36 -8.13 0.22
C LEU A 226 15.57 -9.62 0.55
N HIS A 227 16.09 -9.91 1.74
CA HIS A 227 16.29 -11.28 2.20
C HIS A 227 14.95 -11.99 2.44
N SER A 228 14.02 -11.33 3.15
CA SER A 228 12.67 -11.88 3.32
C SER A 228 11.94 -12.01 1.99
N LEU A 229 12.20 -11.12 1.02
CA LEU A 229 11.62 -11.22 -0.32
C LEU A 229 12.15 -12.44 -1.09
N ALA A 230 13.44 -12.75 -0.97
CA ALA A 230 14.05 -13.93 -1.62
C ALA A 230 13.55 -15.26 -1.04
N GLU A 231 13.16 -15.27 0.24
CA GLU A 231 12.62 -16.46 0.91
C GLU A 231 11.12 -16.65 0.69
N THR A 232 10.38 -15.59 0.36
CA THR A 232 8.95 -15.68 0.07
C THR A 232 8.68 -16.34 -1.28
N HIS A 233 7.60 -17.13 -1.37
CA HIS A 233 7.11 -17.75 -2.61
C HIS A 233 6.45 -16.75 -3.59
N MET A 234 6.84 -15.49 -3.58
CA MET A 234 6.31 -14.51 -4.52
C MET A 234 6.93 -14.73 -5.90
N GLU A 235 6.09 -14.80 -6.94
CA GLU A 235 6.57 -14.86 -8.32
C GLU A 235 7.14 -13.48 -8.70
N GLY A 236 8.44 -13.45 -9.00
CA GLY A 236 9.14 -12.27 -9.47
C GLY A 236 8.93 -12.07 -10.97
N VAL A 237 8.35 -10.94 -11.36
CA VAL A 237 8.23 -10.54 -12.77
C VAL A 237 9.13 -9.34 -13.02
N VAL A 238 10.03 -9.46 -13.99
CA VAL A 238 10.76 -8.31 -14.53
C VAL A 238 9.85 -7.64 -15.55
N ALA A 239 9.43 -6.42 -15.25
CA ALA A 239 8.56 -5.67 -16.14
C ALA A 239 9.40 -4.71 -16.99
N ASP A 240 9.43 -4.92 -18.31
CA ASP A 240 10.03 -3.99 -19.28
C ASP A 240 9.21 -2.69 -19.37
N TYR A 241 7.89 -2.77 -19.09
CA TYR A 241 6.99 -1.61 -19.01
C TYR A 241 5.95 -1.78 -17.88
N ILE A 242 5.91 -0.81 -16.95
CA ILE A 242 5.03 -0.80 -15.75
C ILE A 242 3.53 -0.97 -16.09
N MET A 243 3.10 -0.57 -17.29
CA MET A 243 1.67 -0.53 -17.62
C MET A 243 1.11 -1.85 -18.14
N MET A 244 1.94 -2.70 -18.75
CA MET A 244 1.50 -3.99 -19.31
C MET A 244 1.39 -5.07 -18.22
N SER A 245 2.18 -4.96 -17.16
CA SER A 245 2.15 -5.92 -16.04
C SER A 245 0.94 -5.73 -15.12
N ILE A 246 0.37 -4.52 -15.04
CA ILE A 246 -0.76 -4.23 -14.14
C ILE A 246 -2.10 -4.60 -14.77
N ALA A 247 -2.29 -4.54 -16.10
CA ALA A 247 -3.60 -4.80 -16.72
C ALA A 247 -3.93 -6.30 -16.87
N ASP A 248 -2.94 -7.15 -17.18
CA ASP A 248 -3.17 -8.58 -17.44
C ASP A 248 -3.07 -9.47 -16.19
N TYR A 249 -2.47 -8.98 -15.09
CA TYR A 249 -2.08 -9.83 -13.95
C TYR A 249 -2.72 -9.48 -12.60
N VAL A 250 -3.76 -8.64 -12.56
CA VAL A 250 -4.53 -8.29 -11.33
C VAL A 250 -5.13 -9.51 -10.61
N SER A 251 -5.09 -10.71 -11.20
CA SER A 251 -5.68 -11.92 -10.61
C SER A 251 -4.75 -12.77 -9.74
N LYS A 252 -3.45 -12.45 -9.59
CA LYS A 252 -2.51 -13.26 -8.79
C LYS A 252 -1.47 -12.41 -8.05
N ASN A 253 -0.95 -12.97 -6.95
CA ASN A 253 0.05 -12.35 -6.07
C ASN A 253 1.44 -12.27 -6.72
N TYR A 254 1.75 -11.14 -7.36
CA TYR A 254 3.04 -10.90 -8.01
C TYR A 254 3.90 -9.88 -7.27
N CYS A 255 5.21 -10.12 -7.27
CA CYS A 255 6.23 -9.12 -6.96
C CYS A 255 6.83 -8.63 -8.28
N TYR A 256 6.84 -7.31 -8.50
CA TYR A 256 7.39 -6.73 -9.71
C TYR A 256 8.78 -6.17 -9.44
N LEU A 257 9.78 -6.66 -10.16
CA LEU A 257 11.06 -5.98 -10.32
C LEU A 257 10.88 -4.95 -11.43
N ILE A 258 11.00 -3.66 -11.11
CA ILE A 258 11.08 -2.65 -12.17
C ILE A 258 12.53 -2.56 -12.62
N VAL A 259 12.77 -3.00 -13.85
CA VAL A 259 13.94 -2.56 -14.61
C VAL A 259 13.49 -1.31 -15.33
N THR A 260 13.90 -0.15 -14.82
CA THR A 260 13.71 1.10 -15.55
C THR A 260 14.76 1.13 -16.66
N ASP A 261 14.35 0.80 -17.88
CA ASP A 261 15.08 1.19 -19.10
C ASP A 261 14.94 2.68 -19.39
#